data_AF-A0A974RWR7-F1
#
_entry.id   AF-A0A974RWR7-F1
#
_cell.length_a   1.000
_cell.length_b   1.000
_cell.length_c   1.000
_cell.angle_alpha   90.00
_cell.angle_beta   90.00
_cell.angle_gamma   90.00
#
_symmetry.space_group_name_H-M   'P 1'
#
loop_
_entity.id
_entity.type
_entity.pdbx_description
1 polymer ?
#
loop_
_entity_poly.entity_id
_entity_poly.type
_entity_poly.pdbx_seq_one_letter_code
_entity_poly.pdbx_strand_id
1 'polypeptide(L)'
;MTEYTNIKIDFISRTKDILNNLQERTENDVTLLLNCCLGLLALPSQIHSGESLYQDIFNKNLEDIFNDYPHWGLKKCFIKKLPDNKEYKLKDLIRRIRNGICHFHIEAICVDSNIIEKLNIKDRYNNNPSFDFEIELSVTQLKKFAIKLADEILNTNK
;
A
#
# COMPACT_ATOMS: atom_id res chain seq x y z
N MET A 1 -33.01 -8.63 -10.18
CA MET A 1 -31.76 -7.96 -9.80
C MET A 1 -30.66 -8.54 -10.67
N THR A 2 -30.08 -7.76 -11.56
CA THR A 2 -28.86 -8.13 -12.29
C THR A 2 -27.66 -7.83 -11.41
N GLU A 3 -26.83 -8.84 -11.12
CA GLU A 3 -25.58 -8.64 -10.39
C GLU A 3 -24.59 -7.83 -11.22
N TYR A 4 -23.94 -6.87 -10.59
CA TYR A 4 -22.86 -6.10 -11.20
C TYR A 4 -21.57 -6.93 -11.17
N THR A 5 -21.22 -7.53 -12.30
CA THR A 5 -20.16 -8.56 -12.38
C THR A 5 -18.73 -8.01 -12.26
N ASN A 6 -18.51 -6.70 -12.48
CA ASN A 6 -17.17 -6.11 -12.59
C ASN A 6 -16.74 -5.24 -11.41
N ILE A 7 -17.44 -5.30 -10.26
CA ILE A 7 -17.24 -4.35 -9.14
C ILE A 7 -15.79 -4.29 -8.65
N LYS A 8 -15.09 -5.43 -8.57
CA LYS A 8 -13.69 -5.50 -8.12
C LYS A 8 -12.76 -4.73 -9.06
N ILE A 9 -12.84 -4.98 -10.37
CA ILE A 9 -11.98 -4.35 -11.38
C ILE A 9 -12.28 -2.85 -11.46
N ASP A 10 -13.56 -2.49 -11.50
CA ASP A 10 -13.95 -1.10 -11.58
C ASP A 10 -13.60 -0.33 -10.32
N PHE A 11 -13.63 -0.97 -9.14
CA PHE A 11 -13.13 -0.38 -7.90
C PHE A 11 -11.64 -0.06 -7.99
N ILE A 12 -10.82 -1.02 -8.46
CA ILE A 12 -9.38 -0.82 -8.62
C ILE A 12 -9.08 0.29 -9.63
N SER A 13 -9.75 0.26 -10.79
CA SER A 13 -9.59 1.28 -11.83
C SER A 13 -9.95 2.68 -11.34
N ARG A 14 -11.14 2.84 -10.74
CA ARG A 14 -11.59 4.14 -10.21
C ARG A 14 -10.70 4.64 -9.07
N THR A 15 -10.23 3.74 -8.20
CA THR A 15 -9.29 4.09 -7.13
C THR A 15 -7.97 4.58 -7.69
N LYS A 16 -7.43 3.92 -8.72
CA LYS A 16 -6.23 4.38 -9.43
C LYS A 16 -6.45 5.75 -10.06
N ASP A 17 -7.60 6.00 -10.68
CA ASP A 17 -7.91 7.29 -11.31
C ASP A 17 -8.00 8.42 -10.28
N ILE A 18 -8.63 8.17 -9.11
CA ILE A 18 -8.63 9.12 -7.99
C ILE A 18 -7.20 9.43 -7.57
N LEU A 19 -6.37 8.39 -7.35
CA LEU A 19 -4.98 8.55 -6.96
C LEU A 19 -4.18 9.38 -7.98
N ASN A 20 -4.36 9.13 -9.29
CA ASN A 20 -3.70 9.90 -10.34
C ASN A 20 -4.03 11.39 -10.28
N ASN A 21 -5.29 11.72 -9.97
CA ASN A 21 -5.79 13.10 -9.90
C ASN A 21 -5.47 13.82 -8.59
N LEU A 22 -4.95 13.15 -7.55
CA LEU A 22 -4.43 13.83 -6.34
C LEU A 22 -3.20 14.67 -6.68
N GLN A 23 -3.33 15.99 -6.68
CA GLN A 23 -2.22 16.90 -7.02
C GLN A 23 -1.55 17.51 -5.78
N GLU A 24 -2.33 17.74 -4.74
CA GLU A 24 -1.88 18.40 -3.53
C GLU A 24 -1.51 17.39 -2.42
N ARG A 25 -0.93 17.92 -1.35
CA ARG A 25 -0.51 17.16 -0.15
C ARG A 25 -1.13 17.75 1.11
N THR A 26 -2.35 18.30 0.96
CA THR A 26 -3.12 18.80 2.08
C THR A 26 -3.59 17.66 2.97
N GLU A 27 -4.06 17.97 4.16
CA GLU A 27 -4.64 17.01 5.09
C GLU A 27 -5.76 16.18 4.45
N ASN A 28 -6.61 16.82 3.64
CA ASN A 28 -7.72 16.16 2.95
C ASN A 28 -7.20 15.22 1.84
N ASP A 29 -6.20 15.64 1.07
CA ASP A 29 -5.61 14.80 0.03
C ASP A 29 -4.92 13.58 0.60
N VAL A 30 -4.18 13.76 1.70
CA VAL A 30 -3.52 12.65 2.39
C VAL A 30 -4.54 11.71 3.02
N THR A 31 -5.63 12.24 3.56
CA THR A 31 -6.75 11.42 4.05
C THR A 31 -7.36 10.59 2.91
N LEU A 32 -7.61 11.20 1.75
CA LEU A 32 -8.13 10.49 0.57
C LEU A 32 -7.12 9.45 0.05
N LEU A 33 -5.83 9.78 0.01
CA LEU A 33 -4.76 8.84 -0.31
C LEU A 33 -4.79 7.62 0.62
N LEU A 34 -4.84 7.83 1.94
CA LEU A 34 -4.87 6.75 2.93
C LEU A 34 -6.10 5.84 2.74
N ASN A 35 -7.26 6.43 2.45
CA ASN A 35 -8.48 5.67 2.16
C ASN A 35 -8.37 4.84 0.87
N CYS A 36 -7.86 5.43 -0.20
CA CYS A 36 -7.60 4.73 -1.46
C CYS A 36 -6.57 3.61 -1.30
N CYS A 37 -5.46 3.90 -0.61
CA CYS A 37 -4.44 2.92 -0.26
C CYS A 37 -5.06 1.76 0.51
N LEU A 38 -5.82 2.04 1.58
CA LEU A 38 -6.44 1.00 2.39
C LEU A 38 -7.35 0.09 1.55
N GLY A 39 -8.14 0.68 0.66
CA GLY A 39 -8.99 -0.06 -0.27
C GLY A 39 -8.22 -1.06 -1.15
N LEU A 40 -7.09 -0.63 -1.73
CA LEU A 40 -6.23 -1.50 -2.54
C LEU A 40 -5.47 -2.54 -1.71
N LEU A 41 -4.99 -2.15 -0.53
CA LEU A 41 -4.22 -3.02 0.36
C LEU A 41 -5.07 -4.09 1.07
N ALA A 42 -6.41 -3.96 1.05
CA ALA A 42 -7.33 -4.98 1.54
C ALA A 42 -7.53 -6.15 0.57
N LEU A 43 -7.20 -5.97 -0.72
CA LEU A 43 -7.41 -6.98 -1.76
C LEU A 43 -6.71 -8.32 -1.50
N PRO A 44 -5.43 -8.38 -1.06
CA PRO A 44 -4.75 -9.65 -0.82
C PRO A 44 -5.45 -10.51 0.24
N SER A 45 -6.09 -9.88 1.24
CA SER A 45 -6.84 -10.60 2.28
C SER A 45 -8.19 -11.12 1.82
N GLN A 46 -8.70 -10.65 0.68
CA GLN A 46 -10.00 -11.06 0.12
C GLN A 46 -9.88 -12.16 -0.95
N ILE A 47 -8.64 -12.48 -1.36
CA ILE A 47 -8.36 -13.55 -2.31
C ILE A 47 -8.42 -14.87 -1.55
N HIS A 48 -9.47 -15.63 -1.83
CA HIS A 48 -9.62 -16.98 -1.32
C HIS A 48 -8.52 -17.86 -1.93
N SER A 49 -8.11 -18.90 -1.21
CA SER A 49 -7.01 -19.81 -1.55
C SER A 49 -7.08 -20.47 -2.95
N GLY A 50 -8.17 -20.29 -3.70
CA GLY A 50 -8.38 -20.79 -5.07
C GLY A 50 -8.34 -19.72 -6.19
N GLU A 51 -8.32 -18.42 -5.90
CA GLU A 51 -8.15 -17.37 -6.93
C GLU A 51 -6.65 -17.21 -7.23
N SER A 52 -6.12 -18.03 -8.15
CA SER A 52 -4.69 -18.03 -8.53
C SER A 52 -4.25 -16.76 -9.24
N LEU A 53 -5.18 -16.02 -9.83
CA LEU A 53 -4.89 -14.95 -10.80
C LEU A 53 -3.96 -13.85 -10.24
N TYR A 54 -3.99 -13.57 -8.94
CA TYR A 54 -3.17 -12.51 -8.34
C TYR A 54 -2.08 -13.01 -7.40
N GLN A 55 -2.01 -14.32 -7.16
CA GLN A 55 -1.04 -14.94 -6.25
C GLN A 55 0.38 -14.60 -6.68
N ASP A 56 0.67 -14.61 -7.98
CA ASP A 56 2.00 -14.32 -8.52
C ASP A 56 2.45 -12.90 -8.18
N ILE A 57 1.57 -11.90 -8.26
CA ILE A 57 1.86 -10.51 -7.87
C ILE A 57 2.19 -10.45 -6.39
N PHE A 58 1.34 -11.02 -5.54
CA PHE A 58 1.45 -10.93 -4.09
C PHE A 58 2.59 -11.77 -3.51
N ASN A 59 3.00 -12.81 -4.22
CA ASN A 59 4.14 -13.65 -3.86
C ASN A 59 5.47 -13.17 -4.47
N LYS A 60 5.51 -12.01 -5.18
CA LYS A 60 6.76 -11.38 -5.62
C LYS A 60 7.69 -11.15 -4.43
N ASN A 61 8.98 -11.38 -4.63
CA ASN A 61 10.00 -11.10 -3.64
C ASN A 61 10.12 -9.60 -3.41
N LEU A 62 10.21 -9.20 -2.14
CA LEU A 62 10.27 -7.80 -1.80
C LEU A 62 11.56 -7.12 -2.31
N GLU A 63 12.64 -7.89 -2.46
CA GLU A 63 13.88 -7.40 -3.07
C GLU A 63 13.68 -7.04 -4.56
N ASP A 64 12.87 -7.79 -5.32
CA ASP A 64 12.53 -7.45 -6.71
C ASP A 64 11.76 -6.13 -6.79
N ILE A 65 10.85 -5.91 -5.83
CA ILE A 65 10.09 -4.66 -5.70
C ILE A 65 11.01 -3.47 -5.43
N PHE A 66 12.04 -3.65 -4.59
CA PHE A 66 13.03 -2.61 -4.29
C PHE A 66 13.96 -2.33 -5.47
N ASN A 67 14.31 -3.36 -6.24
CA ASN A 67 15.16 -3.23 -7.42
C ASN A 67 14.44 -2.51 -8.57
N ASP A 68 13.11 -2.59 -8.64
CA ASP A 68 12.27 -1.87 -9.62
C ASP A 68 11.94 -0.42 -9.18
N TYR A 69 12.88 0.25 -8.52
CA TYR A 69 12.82 1.68 -8.28
C TYR A 69 13.23 2.45 -9.54
N PRO A 70 12.49 3.48 -10.00
CA PRO A 70 11.49 4.24 -9.25
C PRO A 70 10.02 3.81 -9.45
N HIS A 71 9.73 2.76 -10.22
CA HIS A 71 8.36 2.41 -10.63
C HIS A 71 7.44 2.09 -9.44
N TRP A 72 7.91 1.30 -8.48
CA TRP A 72 7.14 1.03 -7.24
C TRP A 72 7.16 2.17 -6.22
N GLY A 73 8.05 3.16 -6.40
CA GLY A 73 8.24 4.22 -5.42
C GLY A 73 8.83 3.75 -4.07
N LEU A 74 9.27 2.50 -3.96
CA LEU A 74 9.79 1.89 -2.73
C LEU A 74 11.27 1.57 -2.83
N LYS A 75 12.00 1.77 -1.73
CA LYS A 75 13.37 1.31 -1.53
C LYS A 75 13.48 0.67 -0.15
N LYS A 76 14.42 -0.27 -0.01
CA LYS A 76 14.73 -0.92 1.26
C LYS A 76 15.04 0.07 2.40
N CYS A 77 15.75 1.16 2.10
CA CYS A 77 16.14 2.17 3.10
C CYS A 77 14.97 2.99 3.69
N PHE A 78 13.78 2.89 3.12
CA PHE A 78 12.57 3.50 3.68
C PHE A 78 12.01 2.69 4.85
N ILE A 79 12.31 1.40 4.90
CA ILE A 79 11.96 0.53 6.02
C ILE A 79 12.99 0.74 7.13
N LYS A 80 12.53 1.31 8.25
CA LYS A 80 13.36 1.60 9.43
C LYS A 80 13.45 0.40 10.36
N LYS A 81 12.39 -0.40 10.39
CA LYS A 81 12.32 -1.61 11.20
C LYS A 81 11.62 -2.71 10.43
N LEU A 82 12.25 -3.87 10.37
CA LEU A 82 11.70 -5.10 9.84
C LEU A 82 12.33 -6.26 10.58
N PRO A 83 11.59 -7.28 11.04
CA PRO A 83 12.19 -8.43 11.69
C PRO A 83 13.12 -9.17 10.73
N ASP A 84 14.36 -9.42 11.14
CA ASP A 84 15.28 -10.27 10.40
C ASP A 84 14.79 -11.74 10.41
N ASN A 85 15.29 -12.55 9.48
CA ASN A 85 15.10 -14.00 9.37
C ASN A 85 13.93 -14.54 8.52
N LYS A 86 13.44 -13.79 7.52
CA LYS A 86 12.61 -14.41 6.46
C LYS A 86 12.71 -13.68 5.13
N GLU A 87 12.51 -14.43 4.05
CA GLU A 87 12.27 -13.87 2.72
C GLU A 87 10.88 -13.20 2.74
N TYR A 88 10.85 -11.87 2.68
CA TYR A 88 9.59 -11.11 2.67
C TYR A 88 9.01 -11.08 1.26
N LYS A 89 7.71 -11.34 1.15
CA LYS A 89 6.98 -11.17 -0.11
C LYS A 89 6.20 -9.86 -0.10
N LEU A 90 5.73 -9.42 -1.28
CA LEU A 90 4.92 -8.20 -1.42
C LEU A 90 3.68 -8.22 -0.51
N LYS A 91 3.00 -9.36 -0.39
CA LYS A 91 1.83 -9.52 0.51
C LYS A 91 2.16 -9.22 1.98
N ASP A 92 3.37 -9.54 2.42
CA ASP A 92 3.79 -9.26 3.79
C ASP A 92 3.89 -7.75 3.99
N LEU A 93 4.57 -7.04 3.09
CA LEU A 93 4.65 -5.57 3.14
C LEU A 93 3.26 -4.93 3.11
N ILE A 94 2.40 -5.36 2.16
CA ILE A 94 1.02 -4.86 2.05
C ILE A 94 0.28 -5.04 3.37
N ARG A 95 0.37 -6.23 3.97
CA ARG A 95 -0.26 -6.52 5.26
C ARG A 95 0.22 -5.58 6.36
N ARG A 96 1.53 -5.31 6.45
CA ARG A 96 2.11 -4.40 7.47
C ARG A 96 1.61 -2.98 7.28
N ILE A 97 1.67 -2.44 6.06
CA ILE A 97 1.21 -1.08 5.76
C ILE A 97 -0.29 -0.96 6.02
N ARG A 98 -1.10 -1.91 5.53
CA ARG A 98 -2.54 -1.96 5.78
C ARG A 98 -2.87 -1.92 7.27
N ASN A 99 -2.22 -2.78 8.06
CA ASN A 99 -2.46 -2.83 9.50
C ASN A 99 -2.12 -1.50 10.19
N GLY A 100 -0.97 -0.90 9.83
CA GLY A 100 -0.59 0.42 10.35
C GLY A 100 -1.63 1.50 10.03
N ILE A 101 -2.20 1.48 8.83
CA ILE A 101 -3.27 2.40 8.44
C ILE A 101 -4.57 2.11 9.18
N CYS A 102 -5.03 0.86 9.22
CA CYS A 102 -6.28 0.47 9.90
C CYS A 102 -6.30 0.81 11.38
N HIS A 103 -5.15 0.68 12.05
CA HIS A 103 -5.03 0.95 13.48
C HIS A 103 -4.58 2.37 13.80
N PHE A 104 -4.51 3.26 12.79
CA PHE A 104 -4.03 4.63 12.95
C PHE A 104 -2.65 4.74 13.60
N HIS A 105 -1.78 3.76 13.37
CA HIS A 105 -0.38 3.79 13.78
C HIS A 105 0.45 4.57 12.74
N ILE A 106 0.03 5.82 12.49
CA ILE A 106 0.62 6.72 11.49
C ILE A 106 1.04 8.02 12.19
N GLU A 107 2.26 8.47 11.92
CA GLU A 107 2.72 9.81 12.28
C GLU A 107 2.94 10.63 11.00
N ALA A 108 2.31 11.80 10.90
CA ALA A 108 2.49 12.71 9.78
C ALA A 108 3.64 13.68 10.06
N ILE A 109 4.51 13.87 9.07
CA ILE A 109 5.64 14.80 9.12
C ILE A 109 5.35 15.91 8.11
N CYS A 110 5.14 17.11 8.61
CA CYS A 110 4.78 18.28 7.81
C CYS A 110 6.00 19.15 7.50
N VAL A 111 6.00 19.78 6.32
CA VAL A 111 6.97 20.87 6.02
C VAL A 111 6.44 22.19 6.56
N ASP A 112 5.16 22.46 6.31
CA ASP A 112 4.40 23.64 6.74
C ASP A 112 3.09 23.19 7.39
N SER A 113 2.34 24.10 8.05
CA SER A 113 1.16 23.76 8.85
C SER A 113 0.10 22.93 8.13
N ASN A 114 0.01 23.02 6.79
CA ASN A 114 -1.03 22.37 5.99
C ASN A 114 -0.49 21.36 4.97
N ILE A 115 0.83 21.13 4.91
CA ILE A 115 1.46 20.27 3.88
C ILE A 115 2.14 19.10 4.58
N ILE A 116 1.58 17.91 4.39
CA ILE A 116 2.15 16.67 4.88
C ILE A 116 3.14 16.16 3.82
N GLU A 117 4.42 16.09 4.21
CA GLU A 117 5.48 15.61 3.31
C GLU A 117 5.62 14.10 3.39
N LYS A 118 5.63 13.56 4.61
CA LYS A 118 5.87 12.15 4.88
C LYS A 118 4.90 11.57 5.90
N LEU A 119 4.79 10.25 5.83
CA LEU A 119 4.04 9.41 6.74
C LEU A 119 5.01 8.35 7.27
N ASN A 120 5.08 8.24 8.59
CA ASN A 120 5.73 7.13 9.26
C ASN A 120 4.65 6.13 9.68
N ILE A 121 4.67 4.93 9.10
CA ILE A 121 3.65 3.90 9.31
C ILE A 121 4.26 2.75 10.09
N LYS A 122 3.64 2.41 11.22
CA LYS A 122 4.13 1.38 12.15
C LYS A 122 3.16 0.21 12.22
N ASP A 123 3.69 -1.00 12.34
CA ASP A 123 2.89 -2.20 12.62
C ASP A 123 3.55 -3.04 13.71
N ARG A 124 2.71 -3.76 14.44
CA ARG A 124 3.12 -4.72 15.47
C ARG A 124 2.59 -6.10 15.11
N TYR A 125 3.41 -7.12 15.27
CA TYR A 125 2.93 -8.49 15.17
C TYR A 125 2.11 -8.84 16.43
N ASN A 126 0.85 -9.24 16.24
CA ASN A 126 -0.10 -9.51 17.33
C ASN A 126 -0.28 -8.32 18.29
N ASN A 127 -0.82 -8.57 19.50
CA ASN A 127 -0.96 -7.58 20.57
C ASN A 127 0.37 -7.28 21.28
N ASN A 128 1.51 -7.37 20.58
CA ASN A 128 2.81 -7.04 21.16
C ASN A 128 2.83 -5.53 21.50
N PRO A 129 3.25 -5.13 22.72
CA PRO A 129 3.33 -3.72 23.09
C PRO A 129 4.30 -2.91 22.20
N SER A 130 5.29 -3.57 21.58
CA SER A 130 6.31 -2.92 20.74
C SER A 130 6.03 -3.06 19.25
N PHE A 131 6.27 -1.98 18.50
CA PHE A 131 6.26 -2.01 17.03
C PHE A 131 7.50 -2.74 16.52
N ASP A 132 7.32 -3.73 15.66
CA ASP A 132 8.39 -4.50 15.02
C ASP A 132 8.48 -4.21 13.51
N PHE A 133 7.62 -3.35 12.97
CA PHE A 133 7.75 -2.76 11.63
C PHE A 133 7.56 -1.26 11.66
N GLU A 134 8.36 -0.59 10.84
CA GLU A 134 8.29 0.85 10.64
C GLU A 134 8.78 1.19 9.24
N ILE A 135 7.99 1.97 8.51
CA ILE A 135 8.34 2.48 7.18
C ILE A 135 8.02 3.97 7.10
N GLU A 136 9.00 4.74 6.62
CA GLU A 136 8.84 6.17 6.36
C GLU A 136 8.72 6.40 4.85
N LEU A 137 7.59 6.92 4.40
CA LEU A 137 7.33 7.23 2.99
C LEU A 137 6.90 8.68 2.86
N SER A 138 7.39 9.38 1.84
CA SER A 138 6.72 10.59 1.36
C SER A 138 5.32 10.25 0.84
N VAL A 139 4.42 11.22 0.89
CA VAL A 139 3.06 11.12 0.31
C VAL A 139 3.13 10.66 -1.16
N THR A 140 4.09 11.19 -1.91
CA THR A 140 4.33 10.82 -3.31
C THR A 140 4.77 9.35 -3.47
N GLN A 141 5.61 8.83 -2.57
CA GLN A 141 6.04 7.43 -2.60
C GLN A 141 4.89 6.48 -2.28
N LEU A 142 4.07 6.79 -1.27
CA LEU A 142 2.90 5.99 -0.93
C LEU A 142 1.88 5.97 -2.09
N LYS A 143 1.63 7.13 -2.73
CA LYS A 143 0.79 7.23 -3.93
C LYS A 143 1.34 6.38 -5.08
N LYS A 144 2.64 6.45 -5.38
CA LYS A 144 3.28 5.63 -6.43
C LYS A 144 3.14 4.14 -6.15
N PHE A 145 3.40 3.72 -4.91
CA PHE A 145 3.23 2.34 -4.49
C PHE A 145 1.80 1.83 -4.75
N ALA A 146 0.79 2.62 -4.34
CA ALA A 146 -0.61 2.26 -4.51
C ALA A 146 -1.03 2.19 -5.98
N ILE A 147 -0.61 3.15 -6.81
CA ILE A 147 -0.89 3.16 -8.26
C ILE A 147 -0.23 1.95 -8.94
N LYS A 148 1.05 1.69 -8.65
CA LYS A 148 1.77 0.55 -9.23
C LYS A 148 1.12 -0.77 -8.82
N LEU A 149 0.66 -0.91 -7.57
CA LEU A 149 -0.08 -2.08 -7.12
C LEU A 149 -1.37 -2.28 -7.92
N ALA A 150 -2.14 -1.21 -8.14
CA ALA A 150 -3.34 -1.27 -8.97
C ALA A 150 -3.02 -1.67 -10.42
N ASP A 151 -1.95 -1.13 -11.00
CA ASP A 151 -1.49 -1.48 -12.36
C ASP A 151 -1.15 -2.96 -12.52
N GLU A 152 -0.42 -3.53 -11.57
CA GLU A 152 -0.08 -4.96 -11.61
C GLU A 152 -1.35 -5.81 -11.61
N ILE A 153 -2.32 -5.48 -10.76
CA ILE A 153 -3.59 -6.24 -10.66
C ILE A 153 -4.43 -6.09 -11.93
N LEU A 154 -4.54 -4.88 -12.48
CA LEU A 154 -5.31 -4.62 -13.70
C LEU A 154 -4.69 -5.27 -14.93
N ASN A 155 -3.35 -5.35 -15.01
CA ASN A 155 -2.67 -5.95 -16.16
C ASN A 155 -2.77 -7.47 -16.19
N THR A 156 -3.04 -8.13 -15.05
CA THR A 156 -3.29 -9.59 -15.03
C THR A 156 -4.72 -9.96 -15.46
N ASN A 157 -5.61 -8.97 -15.61
CA ASN A 157 -6.98 -9.15 -16.11
C ASN A 157 -7.13 -8.85 -17.61
N LYS A 158 -6.04 -8.61 -18.33
CA LYS A 158 -6.00 -8.42 -19.79
C LYS A 158 -5.55 -9.71 -20.46
#